data_AF-A0A535ISQ2-F1
#
_entry.id   AF-A0A535ISQ2-F1
#
_cell.length_a   1.000
_cell.length_b   1.000
_cell.length_c   1.000
_cell.angle_alpha   90.00
_cell.angle_beta   90.00
_cell.angle_gamma   90.00
#
_symmetry.space_group_name_H-M   'P 1'
#
loop_
_entity.id
_entity.type
_entity.pdbx_description
1 polymer ?
#
loop_
_entity_poly.entity_id
_entity_poly.type
_entity_poly.pdbx_seq_one_letter_code
_entity_poly.pdbx_strand_id
1 'polypeptide(L)'
;MAVQLGGERRPRRPNLLSADAASIAAGIALVESGIAASVVLVGFRFGERLLPEAIAQANAAGVTLRPRREGRGPVALDIRREA
;
A
#
# COMPACT_ATOMS: atom_id res chain seq x y z
N MET A 1 16.68 -29.02 25.30
CA MET A 1 15.85 -28.05 26.05
C MET A 1 14.88 -27.44 25.04
N ALA A 2 13.63 -27.90 25.02
CA ALA A 2 12.63 -27.47 24.04
C ALA A 2 11.81 -26.33 24.66
N VAL A 3 11.89 -25.14 24.06
CA VAL A 3 11.16 -23.96 24.52
C VAL A 3 9.88 -23.87 23.70
N GLN A 4 8.75 -24.20 24.34
CA GLN A 4 7.42 -24.05 23.76
C GLN A 4 6.88 -22.66 24.06
N LEU A 5 6.88 -21.78 23.07
CA LEU A 5 6.22 -20.48 23.14
C LEU A 5 4.75 -20.65 22.76
N GLY A 6 3.94 -21.02 23.74
CA GLY A 6 2.48 -20.90 23.65
C GLY A 6 2.06 -19.51 24.13
N GLY A 7 1.35 -18.75 23.27
CA GLY A 7 0.45 -17.70 23.76
C GLY A 7 0.64 -16.29 23.20
N GLU A 8 1.00 -16.10 21.93
CA GLU A 8 0.83 -14.77 21.33
C GLU A 8 -0.50 -14.69 20.60
N ARG A 9 -1.38 -13.89 21.20
CA ARG A 9 -2.67 -13.40 20.69
C ARG A 9 -2.64 -13.34 19.17
N ARG A 10 -3.42 -14.22 18.53
CA ARG A 10 -3.78 -14.16 17.11
C ARG A 10 -3.88 -12.68 16.71
N PRO A 11 -3.01 -12.15 15.81
CA PRO A 11 -3.08 -10.74 15.45
C PRO A 11 -4.51 -10.47 15.04
N ARG A 12 -5.20 -9.60 15.79
CA ARG A 12 -6.54 -9.13 15.45
C ARG A 12 -6.44 -8.72 14.00
N ARG A 13 -7.10 -9.46 13.10
CA ARG A 13 -7.04 -9.22 11.65
C ARG A 13 -7.07 -7.71 11.46
N PRO A 14 -5.97 -7.08 10.97
CA PRO A 14 -5.99 -5.64 10.79
C PRO A 14 -7.21 -5.33 9.96
N ASN A 15 -7.94 -4.27 10.33
CA ASN A 15 -8.99 -3.74 9.47
C ASN A 15 -8.36 -3.64 8.08
N LEU A 16 -8.93 -4.34 7.09
CA LEU A 16 -8.31 -4.50 5.78
C LEU A 16 -7.97 -3.12 5.18
N LEU A 17 -8.79 -2.11 5.51
CA LEU A 17 -8.56 -0.72 5.15
C LEU A 17 -7.28 -0.11 5.77
N SER A 18 -6.98 -0.43 7.03
CA SER A 18 -5.75 0.04 7.71
C SER A 18 -4.50 -0.65 7.17
N ALA A 19 -4.59 -1.94 6.81
CA ALA A 19 -3.51 -2.65 6.15
C ALA A 19 -3.25 -2.11 4.73
N ASP A 20 -4.32 -1.80 4.00
CA ASP A 20 -4.25 -1.17 2.68
C ASP A 20 -3.59 0.22 2.78
N ALA A 21 -4.00 1.06 3.74
CA ALA A 21 -3.41 2.38 3.97
C ALA A 21 -1.91 2.30 4.32
N ALA A 22 -1.51 1.36 5.19
CA ALA A 22 -0.11 1.15 5.53
C ALA A 22 0.73 0.70 4.31
N SER A 23 0.17 -0.16 3.45
CA SER A 23 0.84 -0.63 2.24
C SER A 23 1.04 0.52 1.23
N ILE A 24 0.03 1.39 1.08
CA ILE A 24 0.11 2.59 0.25
C ILE A 24 1.20 3.54 0.77
N ALA A 25 1.19 3.85 2.06
CA ALA A 25 2.19 4.72 2.68
C ALA A 25 3.61 4.17 2.51
N ALA A 26 3.79 2.86 2.67
CA ALA A 26 5.07 2.20 2.44
C ALA A 26 5.51 2.29 0.96
N GLY A 27 4.59 2.10 0.02
CA GLY A 27 4.87 2.24 -1.42
C GLY A 27 5.30 3.66 -1.79
N ILE A 28 4.64 4.68 -1.23
CA ILE A 28 5.02 6.09 -1.40
C ILE A 28 6.42 6.33 -0.85
N ALA A 29 6.70 5.91 0.39
CA ALA A 29 8.00 6.11 1.03
C ALA A 29 9.16 5.46 0.26
N LEU A 30 8.94 4.28 -0.35
CA LEU A 30 9.94 3.60 -1.18
C LEU A 30 10.31 4.40 -2.44
N VAL A 31 9.32 5.05 -3.07
CA VAL A 31 9.54 5.85 -4.27
C VAL A 31 10.09 7.23 -3.92
N GLU A 32 9.59 7.85 -2.85
CA GLU A 32 10.07 9.13 -2.31
C GLU A 32 11.56 9.03 -1.95
N SER A 33 11.95 8.00 -1.19
CA SER A 33 13.34 7.76 -0.78
C SER A 33 14.27 7.37 -1.94
N GLY A 34 13.74 7.08 -3.13
CA GLY A 34 14.52 6.64 -4.29
C GLY A 34 15.02 5.20 -4.18
N ILE A 35 14.55 4.42 -3.20
CA ILE A 35 14.84 2.98 -3.10
C ILE A 35 14.22 2.22 -4.28
N ALA A 36 13.03 2.66 -4.72
CA ALA A 36 12.35 2.14 -5.89
C ALA A 36 12.04 3.25 -6.90
N ALA A 37 12.21 2.99 -8.20
CA ALA A 37 11.78 3.92 -9.25
C ALA A 37 10.25 3.94 -9.41
N SER A 38 9.61 2.79 -9.18
CA SER A 38 8.16 2.63 -9.16
C SER A 38 7.75 1.44 -8.29
N VAL A 39 6.51 1.48 -7.80
CA VAL A 39 5.89 0.40 -7.01
C VAL A 39 4.48 0.18 -7.54
N VAL A 40 4.14 -1.09 -7.84
CA VAL A 40 2.78 -1.50 -8.19
C VAL A 40 2.22 -2.32 -7.05
N LEU A 41 1.18 -1.81 -6.41
CA LEU A 41 0.48 -2.48 -5.33
C LEU A 41 -0.81 -3.10 -5.88
N VAL A 42 -0.99 -4.41 -5.67
CA VAL A 42 -2.11 -5.20 -6.23
C VAL A 42 -2.99 -5.77 -5.11
N GLY A 43 -4.22 -6.17 -5.45
CA GLY A 43 -5.10 -6.87 -4.53
C GLY A 43 -5.87 -5.98 -3.56
N PHE A 44 -5.92 -4.67 -3.80
CA PHE A 44 -6.74 -3.76 -3.01
C PHE A 44 -8.22 -3.99 -3.26
N ARG A 45 -8.89 -4.64 -2.30
CA ARG A 45 -10.35 -4.83 -2.34
C ARG A 45 -11.10 -3.57 -1.95
N PHE A 46 -10.50 -2.69 -1.15
CA PHE A 46 -11.11 -1.44 -0.69
C PHE A 46 -10.31 -0.19 -1.07
N GLY A 47 -9.22 -0.34 -1.83
CA GLY A 47 -8.31 0.75 -2.17
C GLY A 47 -8.97 1.93 -2.85
N GLU A 48 -10.09 1.72 -3.56
CA GLU A 48 -10.87 2.81 -4.16
C GLU A 48 -11.34 3.85 -3.11
N ARG A 49 -11.67 3.42 -1.90
CA ARG A 49 -12.07 4.32 -0.81
C ARG A 49 -10.91 5.15 -0.27
N LEU A 50 -9.69 4.62 -0.40
CA LEU A 50 -8.46 5.27 0.05
C LEU A 50 -7.83 6.12 -1.06
N LEU A 51 -8.28 6.00 -2.32
CA LEU A 51 -7.70 6.73 -3.45
C LEU A 51 -7.54 8.24 -3.21
N PRO A 52 -8.56 8.97 -2.70
CA PRO A 52 -8.42 10.41 -2.49
C PRO A 52 -7.29 10.75 -1.50
N GLU A 53 -7.21 10.03 -0.39
CA GLU A 53 -6.20 10.23 0.66
C GLU A 53 -4.81 9.79 0.17
N ALA A 54 -4.74 8.66 -0.52
CA ALA A 54 -3.52 8.13 -1.12
C ALA A 54 -2.93 9.08 -2.17
N ILE A 55 -3.77 9.67 -3.02
CA ILE A 55 -3.35 10.67 -4.01
C ILE A 55 -2.83 11.93 -3.30
N ALA A 56 -3.53 12.41 -2.27
CA ALA A 56 -3.07 13.58 -1.51
C ALA A 56 -1.72 13.33 -0.84
N GLN A 57 -1.52 12.15 -0.25
CA GLN A 57 -0.27 11.75 0.37
C GLN A 57 0.87 11.62 -0.66
N ALA A 58 0.60 11.01 -1.81
CA ALA A 58 1.57 10.88 -2.90
C ALA A 58 2.02 12.26 -3.41
N ASN A 59 1.07 13.16 -3.66
CA ASN A 59 1.36 14.53 -4.11
C ASN A 59 2.18 15.31 -3.07
N ALA A 60 1.87 15.15 -1.78
CA ALA A 60 2.65 15.78 -0.70
C ALA A 60 4.10 15.27 -0.63
N ALA A 61 4.33 14.02 -1.02
CA ALA A 61 5.65 13.40 -1.11
C ALA A 61 6.36 13.60 -2.47
N GLY A 62 5.77 14.37 -3.39
CA GLY A 62 6.34 14.61 -4.73
C GLY A 62 6.36 13.37 -5.64
N VAL A 63 5.44 12.42 -5.41
CA VAL A 63 5.30 11.22 -6.24
C VAL A 63 3.89 11.15 -6.84
N THR A 64 3.76 10.57 -8.03
CA THR A 64 2.45 10.32 -8.64
C THR A 64 1.91 8.96 -8.18
N LEU A 65 0.64 8.93 -7.79
CA LEU A 65 -0.11 7.69 -7.61
C LEU A 65 -1.26 7.62 -8.62
N ARG A 66 -1.38 6.51 -9.35
CA ARG A 66 -2.45 6.28 -10.34
C ARG A 66 -3.13 4.94 -10.12
N PRO A 67 -4.48 4.88 -10.10
CA PRO A 67 -5.18 3.61 -10.19
C PRO A 67 -4.98 3.00 -11.58
N ARG A 68 -4.58 1.73 -11.62
CA ARG A 68 -4.47 0.89 -12.82
C ARG A 68 -5.48 -0.24 -12.72
N ARG A 69 -6.40 -0.32 -13.68
CA ARG A 69 -7.31 -1.47 -13.85
C ARG A 69 -6.78 -2.36 -14.97
N GLU A 70 -6.34 -3.58 -14.65
CA GLU A 70 -6.11 -4.61 -15.66
C GLU A 70 -7.34 -5.54 -15.75
N GLY A 71 -8.14 -5.32 -16.79
CA GLY A 71 -9.30 -6.15 -17.09
C GLY A 71 -10.40 -6.09 -16.02
N ARG A 72 -10.98 -7.25 -15.69
CA ARG A 72 -12.03 -7.40 -14.67
C ARG A 72 -11.49 -7.62 -13.25
N GLY A 73 -10.18 -7.47 -13.05
CA GLY A 73 -9.50 -7.75 -11.79
C GLY A 73 -9.59 -6.60 -10.76
N PRO A 74 -9.11 -6.84 -9.53
CA PRO A 74 -9.01 -5.81 -8.50
C PRO A 74 -8.10 -4.65 -8.96
N VAL A 75 -8.39 -3.45 -8.48
CA VAL A 75 -7.62 -2.24 -8.80
C VAL A 75 -6.18 -2.41 -8.29
N ALA A 76 -5.22 -2.13 -9.17
CA ALA A 76 -3.83 -1.95 -8.81
C ALA A 76 -3.54 -0.44 -8.63
N LEU A 77 -2.56 -0.10 -7.80
CA LEU A 77 -2.07 1.28 -7.65
C LEU A 77 -0.64 1.33 -8.15
N ASP A 78 -0.38 2.21 -9.12
CA ASP A 78 0.94 2.49 -9.66
C ASP A 78 1.48 3.77 -9.01
N ILE A 79 2.59 3.65 -8.29
CA ILE A 79 3.26 4.76 -7.59
C ILE A 79 4.62 4.95 -8.26
N ARG A 80 4.92 6.19 -8.67
CA ARG A 80 6.14 6.51 -9.42
C ARG A 80 6.56 7.95 -9.16
N ARG A 81 7.85 8.24 -9.30
CA ARG A 81 8.36 9.60 -9.19
C ARG A 81 7.95 10.41 -10.44
N GLU A 82 7.57 11.68 -10.27
CA GLU A 82 7.46 12.58 -11.42
C GLU A 82 8.87 12.86 -11.96
N ALA A 83 9.03 12.65 -13.27
CA ALA A 83 10.30 12.88 -13.97
C ALA A 83 10.55 14.37 -14.17
#